data_AF-A0A1I3X2F8-F1
#
_entry.id   AF-A0A1I3X2F8-F1
#
_cell.length_a   1.000
_cell.length_b   1.000
_cell.length_c   1.000
_cell.angle_alpha   90.00
_cell.angle_beta   90.00
_cell.angle_gamma   90.00
#
_symmetry.space_group_name_H-M   'P 1'
#
loop_
_entity.id
_entity.type
_entity.pdbx_description
1 polymer ?
#
loop_
_entity_poly.entity_id
_entity_poly.type
_entity_poly.pdbx_seq_one_letter_code
_entity_poly.pdbx_strand_id
1 'polypeptide(L)'
;MSEFIKPEHECPFDPKQYQCDCFIAPVGSFSWALIQLKLRKRVTRSVWVNCQGNNEKYLAITPRVNDLTVEKDSAYAVDGVVVGTKYDYLTHIDLRNEHGNFVPWQPTQEDMMACDWQFFGEKVKPEPEPTPDPEPETPKTLKYNVVFDATPKGHSEPVLDKLWSLEKDLVVIENNIAAPYLIYWFGPKYFGSAANTISIQFRKQVPELSNKTLIITVDGKKYNLGTVTEQNTNSTKVEAHLRYEKGDTAEFGKLLERVGKKYRFHCEWYE
;
A
#
# COMPACT_ATOMS: atom_id res chain seq x y z
N MET A 1 26.70 -16.28 -24.69
CA MET A 1 25.28 -16.41 -24.31
C MET A 1 25.26 -16.72 -22.83
N SER A 2 24.65 -15.86 -22.01
CA SER A 2 24.75 -15.98 -20.56
C SER A 2 24.07 -17.27 -20.09
N GLU A 3 24.64 -17.94 -19.09
CA GLU A 3 24.08 -19.16 -18.46
C GLU A 3 22.72 -18.92 -17.75
N PHE A 4 22.17 -17.71 -17.85
CA PHE A 4 21.07 -17.24 -17.01
C PHE A 4 19.67 -17.45 -17.60
N ILE A 5 19.56 -17.88 -18.86
CA ILE A 5 18.25 -18.16 -19.47
C ILE A 5 18.35 -19.44 -20.29
N LYS A 6 18.13 -20.56 -19.63
CA LYS A 6 17.87 -21.85 -20.29
C LYS A 6 16.40 -21.88 -20.72
N PRO A 7 16.05 -21.97 -22.02
CA PRO A 7 14.66 -21.98 -22.48
C PRO A 7 13.80 -23.06 -21.82
N GLU A 8 14.41 -24.17 -21.40
CA GLU A 8 13.75 -25.25 -20.67
C GLU A 8 13.30 -24.87 -19.24
N HIS A 9 13.84 -23.79 -18.64
CA HIS A 9 13.53 -23.33 -17.28
C HIS A 9 12.80 -21.99 -17.28
N GLU A 10 11.71 -21.91 -16.53
CA GLU A 10 11.04 -20.63 -16.27
C GLU A 10 11.97 -19.71 -15.46
N CYS A 11 11.88 -18.40 -15.71
CA CYS A 11 12.63 -17.41 -14.93
C CYS A 11 12.23 -17.53 -13.45
N PRO A 12 13.19 -17.67 -12.51
CA PRO A 12 12.89 -17.72 -11.09
C PRO A 12 12.08 -16.49 -10.67
N PHE A 13 10.91 -16.70 -10.07
CA PHE A 13 10.11 -15.64 -9.49
C PHE A 13 10.36 -15.58 -7.99
N ASP A 14 10.97 -14.49 -7.52
CA ASP A 14 11.04 -14.15 -6.11
C ASP A 14 10.06 -13.00 -5.80
N PRO A 15 8.96 -13.26 -5.08
CA PRO A 15 8.00 -12.23 -4.69
C PRO A 15 8.65 -11.03 -3.99
N LYS A 16 9.75 -11.24 -3.27
CA LYS A 16 10.45 -10.18 -2.54
C LYS A 16 11.07 -9.14 -3.45
N GLN A 17 11.41 -9.49 -4.69
CA GLN A 17 11.91 -8.53 -5.70
C GLN A 17 10.86 -7.48 -6.07
N TYR A 18 9.58 -7.76 -5.80
CA TYR A 18 8.46 -6.89 -6.14
C TYR A 18 7.77 -6.27 -4.91
N GLN A 19 8.32 -6.48 -3.72
CA GLN A 19 7.78 -6.00 -2.43
C GLN A 19 8.41 -4.66 -1.97
N CYS A 20 9.22 -3.99 -2.80
CA CYS A 20 9.85 -2.72 -2.44
C CYS A 20 8.90 -1.53 -2.65
N ASP A 21 8.98 -0.50 -1.79
CA ASP A 21 8.07 0.66 -1.77
C ASP A 21 8.32 1.73 -2.85
N CYS A 22 9.14 1.43 -3.84
CA CYS A 22 9.23 2.23 -5.05
C CYS A 22 8.14 1.77 -6.02
N PHE A 23 7.47 2.68 -6.73
CA PHE A 23 6.49 2.32 -7.76
C PHE A 23 7.17 1.54 -8.90
N ILE A 24 7.22 0.22 -8.79
CA ILE A 24 7.86 -0.68 -9.78
C ILE A 24 7.13 -0.61 -11.13
N ALA A 25 5.82 -0.34 -11.10
CA ALA A 25 5.01 -0.02 -12.27
C ALA A 25 3.84 0.90 -11.85
N PRO A 26 3.37 1.81 -12.73
CA PRO A 26 2.19 2.63 -12.47
C PRO A 26 0.96 1.77 -12.19
N VAL A 27 0.23 2.04 -11.10
CA VAL A 27 -1.04 1.37 -10.80
C VAL A 27 -1.99 1.52 -11.99
N GLY A 28 -2.71 0.44 -12.32
CA GLY A 28 -3.60 0.42 -13.48
C GLY A 28 -2.93 0.07 -14.80
N SER A 29 -1.60 0.10 -14.90
CA SER A 29 -0.88 -0.30 -16.11
C SER A 29 -0.84 -1.82 -16.31
N PHE A 30 -0.62 -2.26 -17.55
CA PHE A 30 -0.40 -3.68 -17.84
C PHE A 30 0.81 -4.27 -17.09
N SER A 31 1.89 -3.51 -16.92
CA SER A 31 3.06 -3.94 -16.15
C SER A 31 2.71 -4.20 -14.68
N TRP A 32 1.89 -3.32 -14.09
CA TRP A 32 1.36 -3.52 -12.74
C TRP A 32 0.48 -4.77 -12.66
N ALA A 33 -0.40 -4.99 -13.65
CA ALA A 33 -1.26 -6.16 -13.71
C ALA A 33 -0.46 -7.47 -13.75
N LEU A 34 0.62 -7.53 -14.54
CA LEU A 34 1.53 -8.68 -14.58
C LEU A 34 2.21 -8.95 -13.24
N ILE A 35 2.64 -7.90 -12.51
CA ILE A 35 3.20 -8.06 -11.17
C ILE A 35 2.14 -8.66 -10.22
N GLN A 36 0.91 -8.15 -10.25
CA GLN A 36 -0.16 -8.67 -9.40
C GLN A 36 -0.49 -10.14 -9.72
N LEU A 37 -0.53 -10.51 -11.01
CA LEU A 37 -0.71 -11.89 -11.43
C LEU A 37 0.41 -12.79 -10.90
N LYS A 38 1.68 -12.40 -11.03
CA LYS A 38 2.80 -13.17 -10.47
C LYS A 38 2.70 -13.31 -8.94
N LEU A 39 2.16 -12.30 -8.25
CA LEU A 39 1.82 -12.34 -6.83
C LEU A 39 0.53 -13.15 -6.51
N ARG A 40 0.01 -13.91 -7.48
CA ARG A 40 -1.16 -14.80 -7.35
C ARG A 40 -2.47 -14.06 -7.06
N LYS A 41 -2.54 -12.77 -7.41
CA LYS A 41 -3.77 -11.99 -7.35
C LYS A 41 -4.50 -12.06 -8.69
N ARG A 42 -5.80 -11.79 -8.66
CA ARG A 42 -6.65 -11.71 -9.86
C ARG A 42 -6.81 -10.26 -10.28
N VAL A 43 -6.78 -10.01 -11.58
CA VAL A 43 -6.91 -8.66 -12.15
C VAL A 43 -7.93 -8.64 -13.26
N THR A 44 -8.56 -7.49 -13.50
CA THR A 44 -9.53 -7.29 -14.57
C THR A 44 -9.36 -5.90 -15.17
N ARG A 45 -9.89 -5.66 -16.36
CA ARG A 45 -9.97 -4.31 -16.94
C ARG A 45 -11.31 -3.67 -16.58
N SER A 46 -11.33 -2.36 -16.38
CA SER A 46 -12.59 -1.66 -16.09
C SER A 46 -13.61 -1.76 -17.22
N VAL A 47 -13.14 -1.91 -18.46
CA VAL A 47 -14.00 -2.09 -19.65
C VAL A 47 -14.54 -3.51 -19.82
N TRP A 48 -14.09 -4.48 -19.03
CA TRP A 48 -14.58 -5.87 -19.08
C TRP A 48 -15.87 -6.08 -18.28
N VAL A 49 -16.76 -5.10 -18.36
CA VAL A 49 -18.13 -5.20 -17.88
C VAL A 49 -18.97 -5.98 -18.87
N ASN A 50 -19.80 -6.89 -18.37
CA ASN A 50 -20.81 -7.54 -19.19
C ASN A 50 -22.00 -6.60 -19.44
N CYS A 51 -22.96 -7.02 -20.26
CA CYS A 51 -24.17 -6.23 -20.56
C CYS A 51 -25.04 -5.91 -19.33
N GLN A 52 -24.78 -6.55 -18.19
CA GLN A 52 -25.47 -6.35 -16.91
C GLN A 52 -24.68 -5.42 -15.97
N GLY A 53 -23.55 -4.84 -16.43
CA GLY A 53 -22.71 -3.95 -15.63
C GLY A 53 -21.81 -4.66 -14.61
N ASN A 54 -21.77 -6.00 -14.63
CA ASN A 54 -20.94 -6.78 -13.71
C ASN A 54 -19.57 -7.09 -14.32
N ASN A 55 -18.52 -6.94 -13.52
CA ASN A 55 -17.19 -7.43 -13.85
C ASN A 55 -17.05 -8.87 -13.38
N GLU A 56 -17.31 -9.82 -14.29
CA GLU A 56 -17.15 -11.26 -14.04
C GLU A 56 -15.92 -11.85 -14.73
N LYS A 57 -15.35 -11.10 -15.68
CA LYS A 57 -14.11 -11.45 -16.38
C LYS A 57 -12.90 -11.08 -15.55
N TYR A 58 -11.90 -11.95 -15.53
CA TYR A 58 -10.60 -11.65 -14.94
C TYR A 58 -9.50 -12.56 -15.44
N LEU A 59 -8.27 -12.09 -15.26
CA LEU A 59 -7.07 -12.87 -15.45
C LEU A 59 -6.62 -13.51 -14.14
N ALA A 60 -6.16 -14.75 -14.24
CA ALA A 60 -5.46 -15.47 -13.20
C ALA A 60 -4.22 -16.17 -13.79
N ILE A 61 -3.19 -16.36 -12.96
CA ILE A 61 -2.00 -17.11 -13.37
C ILE A 61 -2.15 -18.59 -12.99
N THR A 62 -1.93 -19.47 -13.94
CA THR A 62 -1.87 -20.91 -13.72
C THR A 62 -0.42 -21.32 -13.58
N PRO A 63 0.01 -21.87 -12.42
CA PRO A 63 1.39 -22.26 -12.21
C PRO A 63 1.77 -23.48 -13.07
N ARG A 64 3.07 -23.62 -13.34
CA ARG A 64 3.62 -24.86 -13.87
C ARG A 64 3.28 -26.05 -12.97
N VAL A 65 2.90 -27.16 -13.58
CA VAL A 65 2.73 -28.47 -12.93
C VAL A 65 3.66 -29.46 -13.61
N ASN A 66 4.54 -30.08 -12.83
CA ASN A 66 5.55 -31.00 -13.35
C ASN A 66 5.08 -32.46 -13.28
N ASP A 67 5.76 -33.30 -14.05
CA ASP A 67 5.68 -34.77 -13.95
C ASP A 67 4.29 -35.38 -14.19
N LEU A 68 3.44 -34.65 -14.93
CA LEU A 68 2.14 -35.13 -15.36
C LEU A 68 2.30 -36.32 -16.30
N THR A 69 1.27 -37.16 -16.34
CA THR A 69 1.26 -38.37 -17.14
C THR A 69 0.02 -38.39 -18.00
N VAL A 70 0.16 -38.72 -19.27
CA VAL A 70 -1.00 -38.90 -20.16
C VAL A 70 -1.79 -40.11 -19.70
N GLU A 71 -3.02 -39.86 -19.23
CA GLU A 71 -3.95 -40.90 -18.79
C GLU A 71 -4.76 -41.46 -19.96
N LYS A 72 -5.22 -42.71 -19.82
CA LYS A 72 -5.84 -43.50 -20.90
C LYS A 72 -7.02 -42.82 -21.60
N ASP A 73 -7.79 -42.01 -20.88
CA ASP A 73 -8.99 -41.34 -21.39
C ASP A 73 -8.85 -39.80 -21.38
N SER A 74 -7.62 -39.29 -21.24
CA SER A 74 -7.35 -37.85 -21.33
C SER A 74 -7.48 -37.35 -22.78
N ALA A 75 -7.75 -36.04 -22.95
CA ALA A 75 -7.82 -35.42 -24.28
C ALA A 75 -6.57 -35.73 -25.13
N TYR A 76 -5.38 -35.68 -24.52
CA TYR A 76 -4.12 -36.03 -25.19
C TYR A 76 -4.06 -37.48 -25.66
N ALA A 77 -4.59 -38.44 -24.88
CA ALA A 77 -4.63 -39.84 -25.31
C ALA A 77 -5.60 -40.04 -26.47
N VAL A 78 -6.77 -39.37 -26.45
CA VAL A 78 -7.73 -39.37 -27.56
C VAL A 78 -7.12 -38.78 -28.82
N ASP A 79 -6.30 -37.73 -28.67
CA ASP A 79 -5.58 -37.08 -29.76
C ASP A 79 -4.34 -37.86 -30.24
N GLY A 80 -4.08 -39.06 -29.69
CA GLY A 80 -3.05 -39.99 -30.14
C GLY A 80 -1.71 -39.89 -29.42
N VAL A 81 -1.61 -39.13 -28.32
CA VAL A 81 -0.41 -39.13 -27.46
C VAL A 81 -0.35 -40.42 -26.66
N VAL A 82 0.82 -41.06 -26.62
CA VAL A 82 1.01 -42.36 -25.96
C VAL A 82 0.69 -42.25 -24.47
N VAL A 83 -0.21 -43.12 -23.99
CA VAL A 83 -0.54 -43.25 -22.56
C VAL A 83 0.72 -43.55 -21.76
N GLY A 84 0.93 -42.84 -20.65
CA GLY A 84 2.16 -42.93 -19.86
C GLY A 84 3.23 -41.91 -20.24
N THR A 85 3.06 -41.13 -21.31
CA THR A 85 3.99 -40.05 -21.66
C THR A 85 4.06 -39.02 -20.54
N LYS A 86 5.28 -38.71 -20.10
CA LYS A 86 5.56 -37.68 -19.10
C LYS A 86 5.63 -36.30 -19.76
N TYR A 87 5.02 -35.31 -19.12
CA TYR A 87 5.08 -33.93 -19.57
C TYR A 87 4.92 -32.94 -18.41
N ASP A 88 5.41 -31.72 -18.61
CA ASP A 88 5.14 -30.58 -17.74
C ASP A 88 4.07 -29.71 -18.39
N TYR A 89 3.13 -29.22 -17.59
CA TYR A 89 2.18 -28.19 -18.03
C TYR A 89 2.71 -26.82 -17.60
N LEU A 90 3.01 -25.96 -18.57
CA LEU A 90 3.78 -24.73 -18.34
C LEU A 90 2.94 -23.61 -17.70
N THR A 91 3.61 -22.67 -17.03
CA THR A 91 2.95 -21.47 -16.50
C THR A 91 2.34 -20.63 -17.63
N HIS A 92 1.08 -20.21 -17.47
CA HIS A 92 0.37 -19.34 -18.41
C HIS A 92 -0.68 -18.49 -17.67
N ILE A 93 -1.30 -17.56 -18.39
CA ILE A 93 -2.39 -16.72 -17.88
C ILE A 93 -3.69 -17.24 -18.49
N ASP A 94 -4.70 -17.42 -17.64
CA ASP A 94 -6.05 -17.74 -18.07
C ASP A 94 -6.97 -16.53 -17.89
N LEU A 95 -7.88 -16.35 -18.85
CA LEU A 95 -9.04 -15.49 -18.74
C LEU A 95 -10.23 -16.33 -18.29
N ARG A 96 -10.83 -15.98 -17.15
CA ARG A 96 -12.18 -16.42 -16.84
C ARG A 96 -13.16 -15.55 -17.61
N ASN A 97 -14.02 -16.16 -18.42
CA ASN A 97 -15.07 -15.46 -19.13
C ASN A 97 -16.31 -15.23 -18.24
N GLU A 98 -17.33 -14.56 -18.79
CA GLU A 98 -18.58 -14.22 -18.09
C GLU A 98 -19.35 -15.48 -17.64
N HIS A 99 -19.23 -16.57 -18.39
CA HIS A 99 -19.85 -17.85 -18.06
C HIS A 99 -19.08 -18.64 -17.00
N GLY A 100 -17.96 -18.11 -16.53
CA GLY A 100 -17.11 -18.72 -15.52
C GLY A 100 -16.18 -19.81 -16.01
N ASN A 101 -16.06 -19.96 -17.32
CA ASN A 101 -15.10 -20.88 -17.95
C ASN A 101 -13.75 -20.18 -18.13
N PHE A 102 -12.68 -20.96 -18.11
CA PHE A 102 -11.31 -20.48 -18.30
C PHE A 102 -10.84 -20.77 -19.72
N VAL A 103 -10.12 -19.82 -20.30
CA VAL A 103 -9.43 -19.99 -21.58
C VAL A 103 -8.03 -19.42 -21.48
N PRO A 104 -7.03 -20.02 -22.15
CA PRO A 104 -5.70 -19.44 -22.25
C PRO A 104 -5.80 -18.02 -22.82
N TRP A 105 -5.09 -17.08 -22.20
CA TRP A 105 -5.14 -15.67 -22.55
C TRP A 105 -3.79 -15.14 -22.99
N GLN A 106 -3.82 -14.33 -24.05
CA GLN A 106 -2.68 -13.55 -24.51
C GLN A 106 -3.09 -12.08 -24.62
N PRO A 107 -2.20 -11.14 -24.25
CA PRO A 107 -2.50 -9.72 -24.33
C PRO A 107 -2.66 -9.27 -25.78
N THR A 108 -3.70 -8.50 -26.05
CA THR A 108 -3.77 -7.70 -27.28
C THR A 108 -2.90 -6.44 -27.16
N GLN A 109 -2.71 -5.72 -28.27
CA GLN A 109 -2.04 -4.41 -28.22
C GLN A 109 -2.75 -3.43 -27.28
N GLU A 110 -4.09 -3.43 -27.27
CA GLU A 110 -4.87 -2.57 -26.38
C GLU A 110 -4.62 -2.94 -24.91
N ASP A 111 -4.59 -4.23 -24.58
CA ASP A 111 -4.36 -4.70 -23.22
C ASP A 111 -2.99 -4.29 -22.69
N MET A 112 -1.96 -4.34 -23.55
CA MET A 112 -0.59 -3.91 -23.20
C MET A 112 -0.49 -2.40 -22.93
N MET A 113 -1.31 -1.61 -23.62
CA MET A 113 -1.32 -0.14 -23.52
C MET A 113 -2.36 0.40 -22.53
N ALA A 114 -3.20 -0.47 -21.98
CA ALA A 114 -4.27 -0.07 -21.08
C ALA A 114 -3.74 0.39 -19.70
N CYS A 115 -4.42 1.40 -19.16
CA CYS A 115 -4.19 1.97 -17.82
C CYS A 115 -5.40 1.75 -16.90
N ASP A 116 -6.28 0.81 -17.25
CA ASP A 116 -7.57 0.56 -16.61
C ASP A 116 -7.62 -0.79 -15.86
N TRP A 117 -6.44 -1.37 -15.56
CA TRP A 117 -6.33 -2.61 -14.81
C TRP A 117 -6.66 -2.40 -13.32
N GLN A 118 -7.41 -3.33 -12.74
CA GLN A 118 -7.84 -3.28 -11.34
C GLN A 118 -7.87 -4.68 -10.72
N PHE A 119 -7.96 -4.78 -9.39
CA PHE A 119 -8.13 -6.07 -8.72
C PHE A 119 -9.50 -6.66 -9.01
N PHE A 120 -9.54 -7.97 -9.25
CA PHE A 120 -10.80 -8.70 -9.38
C PHE A 120 -11.24 -9.29 -8.03
N GLY A 121 -12.46 -8.96 -7.61
CA GLY A 121 -13.05 -9.43 -6.35
C GLY A 121 -12.90 -8.47 -5.17
N GLU A 122 -12.28 -7.30 -5.38
CA GLU A 122 -12.64 -6.14 -4.58
C GLU A 122 -13.99 -5.67 -5.09
N LYS A 123 -15.06 -6.12 -4.42
CA LYS A 123 -16.27 -5.30 -4.40
C LYS A 123 -15.82 -3.97 -3.81
N VAL A 124 -15.76 -2.92 -4.62
CA VAL A 124 -16.19 -1.62 -4.12
C VAL A 124 -17.55 -1.91 -3.52
N LYS A 125 -17.63 -1.84 -2.20
CA LYS A 125 -18.90 -1.96 -1.48
C LYS A 125 -19.84 -0.99 -2.20
N PRO A 126 -20.97 -1.45 -2.77
CA PRO A 126 -21.89 -0.53 -3.45
C PRO A 126 -22.26 0.55 -2.44
N GLU A 127 -22.11 1.81 -2.88
CA GLU A 127 -22.66 2.97 -2.21
C GLU A 127 -24.18 2.75 -2.12
N PRO A 128 -24.77 2.65 -0.91
CA PRO A 128 -26.21 2.49 -0.77
C PRO A 128 -26.88 3.88 -0.79
N GLU A 129 -27.71 4.18 -1.80
CA GLU A 129 -28.69 5.27 -1.73
C GLU A 129 -29.90 4.88 -0.82
N PRO A 130 -30.77 5.80 -0.38
CA PRO A 130 -30.57 6.72 0.74
C PRO A 130 -31.63 6.48 1.83
N THR A 131 -31.23 6.41 3.10
CA THR A 131 -32.11 6.64 4.27
C THR A 131 -31.32 7.42 5.32
N PRO A 132 -32.00 8.28 6.11
CA PRO A 132 -31.60 9.66 6.37
C PRO A 132 -30.26 9.79 7.09
N ASP A 133 -29.47 10.74 6.60
CA ASP A 133 -28.04 10.92 6.82
C ASP A 133 -27.55 10.74 8.27
N PRO A 134 -26.47 9.96 8.45
CA PRO A 134 -25.28 10.43 9.14
C PRO A 134 -24.26 10.89 8.09
N GLU A 135 -24.01 12.19 8.09
CA GLU A 135 -23.05 13.00 7.31
C GLU A 135 -21.91 12.24 6.59
N PRO A 136 -21.73 12.41 5.25
CA PRO A 136 -20.75 11.67 4.46
C PRO A 136 -19.29 12.14 4.69
N GLU A 137 -18.38 11.20 4.98
CA GLU A 137 -16.93 11.47 4.93
C GLU A 137 -16.49 11.63 3.46
N THR A 138 -16.08 12.84 3.10
CA THR A 138 -15.62 13.28 1.79
C THR A 138 -14.38 12.48 1.30
N PRO A 139 -14.16 12.37 -0.03
CA PRO A 139 -12.89 11.87 -0.55
C PRO A 139 -11.75 12.74 0.00
N LYS A 140 -10.94 12.13 0.85
CA LYS A 140 -9.74 12.71 1.47
C LYS A 140 -8.79 13.21 0.38
N THR A 141 -8.95 14.47 -0.05
CA THR A 141 -8.05 15.11 -1.01
C THR A 141 -6.78 15.53 -0.28
N LEU A 142 -5.61 15.16 -0.81
CA LEU A 142 -4.33 15.56 -0.21
C LEU A 142 -4.22 17.09 -0.28
N LYS A 143 -4.17 17.75 0.86
CA LYS A 143 -4.00 19.21 0.95
C LYS A 143 -2.59 19.60 1.28
N TYR A 144 -2.03 18.97 2.29
CA TYR A 144 -0.74 19.38 2.82
C TYR A 144 0.22 18.22 2.93
N ASN A 145 1.49 18.47 2.62
CA ASN A 145 2.55 17.50 2.74
C ASN A 145 3.82 18.13 3.33
N VAL A 146 4.53 17.31 4.11
CA VAL A 146 5.90 17.57 4.53
C VAL A 146 6.66 16.24 4.46
N VAL A 147 7.74 16.24 3.69
CA VAL A 147 8.68 15.13 3.57
C VAL A 147 10.01 15.56 4.18
N PHE A 148 10.51 14.79 5.13
CA PHE A 148 11.79 15.07 5.76
C PHE A 148 12.50 13.79 6.17
N ASP A 149 13.83 13.83 6.20
CA ASP A 149 14.61 12.79 6.84
C ASP A 149 14.93 13.16 8.30
N ALA A 150 14.82 12.20 9.21
CA ALA A 150 15.18 12.38 10.61
C ALA A 150 15.62 11.07 11.28
N THR A 151 16.35 11.21 12.37
CA THR A 151 16.78 10.10 13.22
C THR A 151 16.08 10.19 14.57
N PRO A 152 15.28 9.18 14.97
CA PRO A 152 14.66 9.15 16.29
C PRO A 152 15.68 9.20 17.41
N LYS A 153 15.36 10.00 18.43
CA LYS A 153 16.13 10.11 19.69
C LYS A 153 15.24 9.68 20.84
N GLY A 154 15.74 8.77 21.66
CA GLY A 154 15.09 8.36 22.91
C GLY A 154 15.58 9.24 24.04
N HIS A 155 14.66 9.69 24.88
CA HIS A 155 14.94 10.44 26.09
C HIS A 155 14.80 9.50 27.28
N SER A 156 15.91 9.25 27.98
CA SER A 156 15.93 8.47 29.20
C SER A 156 16.19 9.40 30.38
N GLU A 157 15.13 10.04 30.88
CA GLU A 157 15.15 10.78 32.13
C GLU A 157 14.22 10.13 33.15
N PRO A 158 14.50 10.22 34.47
CA PRO A 158 13.73 9.53 35.53
C PRO A 158 12.23 9.87 35.55
N VAL A 159 11.83 10.96 34.89
CA VAL A 159 10.45 11.49 34.84
C VAL A 159 9.76 11.18 33.51
N LEU A 160 10.51 10.84 32.46
CA LEU A 160 10.04 10.74 31.07
C LEU A 160 10.36 9.36 30.48
N ASP A 161 10.17 8.30 31.27
CA ASP A 161 10.72 6.95 31.09
C ASP A 161 10.49 6.28 29.72
N LYS A 162 9.70 6.88 28.84
CA LYS A 162 9.39 6.44 27.47
C LYS A 162 9.00 7.62 26.55
N LEU A 163 9.88 8.60 26.36
CA LEU A 163 9.68 9.69 25.40
C LEU A 163 10.67 9.55 24.23
N TRP A 164 10.15 9.62 23.00
CA TRP A 164 10.98 9.68 21.79
C TRP A 164 10.68 10.93 21.00
N SER A 165 11.68 11.41 20.26
CA SER A 165 11.53 12.62 19.47
C SER A 165 12.25 12.58 18.13
N LEU A 166 11.78 13.42 17.22
CA LEU A 166 12.47 13.83 16.00
C LEU A 166 12.82 15.31 16.18
N GLU A 167 14.10 15.61 16.42
CA GLU A 167 14.57 16.95 16.76
C GLU A 167 15.96 17.26 16.20
N LYS A 168 16.27 18.57 16.07
CA LYS A 168 17.57 19.17 15.68
C LYS A 168 18.14 18.80 14.29
N ASP A 169 17.76 17.67 13.71
CA ASP A 169 18.35 17.11 12.47
C ASP A 169 17.31 16.81 11.38
N LEU A 170 16.18 17.53 11.39
CA LEU A 170 15.13 17.41 10.38
C LEU A 170 15.64 17.99 9.05
N VAL A 171 15.97 17.10 8.10
CA VAL A 171 16.35 17.50 6.74
C VAL A 171 15.10 17.50 5.87
N VAL A 172 14.49 18.68 5.72
CA VAL A 172 13.30 18.85 4.87
C VAL A 172 13.68 18.64 3.41
N ILE A 173 12.89 17.82 2.72
CA ILE A 173 13.08 17.46 1.30
C ILE A 173 12.04 18.17 0.45
N GLU A 174 10.78 18.11 0.89
CA GLU A 174 9.64 18.67 0.18
C GLU A 174 8.61 19.12 1.21
N ASN A 175 7.98 20.27 1.01
CA ASN A 175 6.91 20.74 1.86
C ASN A 175 6.05 21.79 1.17
N ASN A 176 4.73 21.73 1.38
CA ASN A 176 3.81 22.80 0.97
C ASN A 176 3.22 23.57 2.18
N ILE A 177 3.61 23.19 3.40
CA ILE A 177 3.37 23.92 4.66
C ILE A 177 4.67 24.10 5.45
N ALA A 178 4.65 24.89 6.52
CA ALA A 178 5.80 25.02 7.40
C ALA A 178 6.26 23.63 7.89
N ALA A 179 7.56 23.36 7.83
CA ALA A 179 8.09 22.11 8.36
C ALA A 179 7.98 22.08 9.90
N PRO A 180 7.67 20.91 10.49
CA PRO A 180 7.75 20.77 11.93
C PRO A 180 9.21 20.93 12.36
N TYR A 181 9.44 21.47 13.55
CA TYR A 181 10.78 21.52 14.13
C TYR A 181 10.99 20.45 15.21
N LEU A 182 9.90 19.84 15.66
CA LEU A 182 9.91 18.88 16.74
C LEU A 182 8.68 17.98 16.66
N ILE A 183 8.91 16.67 16.74
CA ILE A 183 7.86 15.67 16.86
C ILE A 183 8.15 14.80 18.08
N TYR A 184 7.17 14.59 18.94
CA TYR A 184 7.26 13.71 20.11
C TYR A 184 6.35 12.51 19.96
N TRP A 185 6.81 11.39 20.50
CA TRP A 185 5.95 10.28 20.89
C TRP A 185 6.07 10.01 22.37
N PHE A 186 4.93 10.09 23.03
CA PHE A 186 4.77 9.76 24.43
C PHE A 186 4.38 8.29 24.52
N GLY A 187 5.31 7.43 24.98
CA GLY A 187 5.11 5.99 25.02
C GLY A 187 3.99 5.53 25.95
N PRO A 188 3.68 4.22 25.97
CA PRO A 188 2.54 3.68 26.73
C PRO A 188 2.68 3.79 28.25
N LYS A 189 3.90 3.99 28.76
CA LYS A 189 4.16 4.18 30.20
C LYS A 189 4.36 5.66 30.57
N TYR A 190 4.12 6.58 29.64
CA TYR A 190 4.17 8.00 29.95
C TYR A 190 3.06 8.36 30.94
N PHE A 191 3.35 9.22 31.90
CA PHE A 191 2.42 9.54 32.98
C PHE A 191 1.23 10.38 32.49
N GLY A 192 0.03 10.06 32.95
CA GLY A 192 -1.19 10.83 32.70
C GLY A 192 -1.86 10.53 31.34
N SER A 193 -2.66 11.49 30.87
CA SER A 193 -3.47 11.37 29.64
C SER A 193 -2.66 11.41 28.34
N ALA A 194 -1.35 11.71 28.41
CA ALA A 194 -0.50 11.82 27.22
C ALA A 194 0.08 10.48 26.73
N ALA A 195 -0.24 9.35 27.36
CA ALA A 195 0.29 8.05 26.92
C ALA A 195 -0.21 7.66 25.51
N ASN A 196 0.70 7.13 24.69
CA ASN A 196 0.49 6.74 23.28
C ASN A 196 0.07 7.89 22.35
N THR A 197 0.53 9.11 22.64
CA THR A 197 0.19 10.29 21.85
C THR A 197 1.37 10.77 21.01
N ILE A 198 1.07 11.33 19.84
CA ILE A 198 2.04 12.00 18.97
C ILE A 198 1.80 13.50 19.06
N SER A 199 2.86 14.27 19.28
CA SER A 199 2.80 15.73 19.22
C SER A 199 3.70 16.26 18.11
N ILE A 200 3.17 17.11 17.24
CA ILE A 200 3.91 17.77 16.15
C ILE A 200 3.92 19.27 16.42
N GLN A 201 5.10 19.87 16.45
CA GLN A 201 5.28 21.30 16.76
C GLN A 201 5.88 22.06 15.59
N PHE A 202 5.31 23.24 15.32
CA PHE A 202 5.72 24.16 14.26
C PHE A 202 6.15 25.50 14.85
N ARG A 203 7.24 26.09 14.34
CA ARG A 203 7.75 27.40 14.80
C ARG A 203 6.91 28.60 14.36
N LYS A 204 5.92 28.33 13.51
CA LYS A 204 5.05 29.33 12.89
C LYS A 204 3.63 28.78 12.93
N GLN A 205 2.66 29.67 12.74
CA GLN A 205 1.30 29.25 12.44
C GLN A 205 1.29 28.38 11.18
N VAL A 206 0.49 27.32 11.24
CA VAL A 206 0.21 26.43 10.11
C VAL A 206 -1.22 26.67 9.64
N PRO A 207 -1.57 26.26 8.41
CA PRO A 207 -2.97 26.23 7.98
C PRO A 207 -3.85 25.43 8.94
N GLU A 208 -5.17 25.57 8.80
CA GLU A 208 -6.12 24.82 9.62
C GLU A 208 -5.99 23.31 9.33
N LEU A 209 -5.40 22.58 10.28
CA LEU A 209 -5.16 21.14 10.20
C LEU A 209 -6.10 20.33 11.11
N SER A 210 -6.93 20.98 11.95
CA SER A 210 -7.70 20.28 12.99
C SER A 210 -8.63 19.22 12.43
N ASN A 211 -9.26 19.50 11.29
CA ASN A 211 -10.21 18.60 10.64
C ASN A 211 -9.55 17.72 9.57
N LYS A 212 -8.22 17.74 9.46
CA LYS A 212 -7.49 17.00 8.42
C LYS A 212 -6.95 15.69 8.97
N THR A 213 -7.12 14.62 8.20
CA THR A 213 -6.58 13.31 8.57
C THR A 213 -5.09 13.26 8.22
N LEU A 214 -4.25 13.02 9.22
CA LEU A 214 -2.82 12.82 9.03
C LEU A 214 -2.52 11.34 8.77
N ILE A 215 -1.87 11.06 7.64
CA ILE A 215 -1.24 9.77 7.36
C ILE A 215 0.27 10.00 7.26
N ILE A 216 1.04 9.20 7.97
CA ILE A 216 2.50 9.21 7.88
C ILE A 216 2.94 7.95 7.15
N THR A 217 3.75 8.09 6.11
CA THR A 217 4.38 6.97 5.40
C THR A 217 5.87 6.94 5.70
N VAL A 218 6.39 5.79 6.16
CA VAL A 218 7.82 5.56 6.40
C VAL A 218 8.21 4.19 5.87
N ASP A 219 9.26 4.12 5.05
CA ASP A 219 9.67 2.87 4.37
C ASP A 219 8.43 2.15 3.78
N GLY A 220 7.61 2.93 3.04
CA GLY A 220 6.31 2.61 2.42
C GLY A 220 5.18 2.05 3.28
N LYS A 221 5.42 1.85 4.58
CA LYS A 221 4.35 1.55 5.54
C LYS A 221 3.59 2.83 5.91
N LYS A 222 2.26 2.79 5.80
CA LYS A 222 1.36 3.88 6.17
C LYS A 222 0.86 3.74 7.60
N TYR A 223 0.77 4.86 8.29
CA TYR A 223 0.25 5.00 9.66
C TYR A 223 -0.80 6.11 9.67
N ASN A 224 -2.07 5.77 9.88
CA ASN A 224 -3.16 6.73 9.95
C ASN A 224 -3.32 7.24 11.38
N LEU A 225 -2.91 8.49 11.64
CA LEU A 225 -2.99 9.09 12.97
C LEU A 225 -4.34 9.78 13.24
N GLY A 226 -5.25 9.79 12.26
CA GLY A 226 -6.54 10.45 12.35
C GLY A 226 -6.44 11.98 12.33
N THR A 227 -7.42 12.65 12.93
CA THR A 227 -7.48 14.11 13.06
C THR A 227 -6.78 14.58 14.34
N VAL A 228 -6.49 15.87 14.39
CA VAL A 228 -5.91 16.51 15.59
C VAL A 228 -6.91 16.39 16.74
N THR A 229 -6.45 15.96 17.91
CA THR A 229 -7.27 15.88 19.13
C THR A 229 -7.13 17.11 20.00
N GLU A 230 -5.96 17.77 19.95
CA GLU A 230 -5.68 18.98 20.69
C GLU A 230 -4.75 19.88 19.86
N GLN A 231 -5.14 21.15 19.69
CA GLN A 231 -4.28 22.18 19.10
C GLN A 231 -4.04 23.27 20.12
N ASN A 232 -2.78 23.44 20.50
CA ASN A 232 -2.34 24.49 21.41
C ASN A 232 -1.37 25.44 20.72
N THR A 233 -1.19 26.59 21.34
CA THR A 233 -0.12 27.52 21.00
C THR A 233 0.77 27.74 22.21
N ASN A 234 2.03 28.08 21.96
CA ASN A 234 2.92 28.49 23.05
C ASN A 234 2.47 29.84 23.66
N SER A 235 3.11 30.26 24.75
CA SER A 235 2.78 31.51 25.45
C SER A 235 2.89 32.76 24.56
N THR A 236 3.67 32.70 23.48
CA THR A 236 3.84 33.77 22.50
C THR A 236 2.82 33.74 21.35
N LYS A 237 1.98 32.69 21.26
CA LYS A 237 1.00 32.43 20.18
C LYS A 237 1.59 32.32 18.77
N VAL A 238 2.90 32.07 18.66
CA VAL A 238 3.60 31.97 17.38
C VAL A 238 3.71 30.52 16.91
N GLU A 239 3.78 29.59 17.86
CA GLU A 239 3.93 28.16 17.57
C GLU A 239 2.60 27.45 17.56
N ALA A 240 2.47 26.46 16.68
CA ALA A 240 1.34 25.54 16.66
C ALA A 240 1.80 24.16 17.14
N HIS A 241 1.12 23.63 18.16
CA HIS A 241 1.38 22.31 18.73
C HIS A 241 0.15 21.45 18.48
N LEU A 242 0.28 20.44 17.62
CA LEU A 242 -0.80 19.52 17.28
C LEU A 242 -0.59 18.21 18.06
N ARG A 243 -1.65 17.67 18.65
CA ARG A 243 -1.63 16.34 19.28
C ARG A 243 -2.54 15.38 18.52
N TYR A 244 -2.09 14.13 18.40
CA TYR A 244 -2.81 13.00 17.85
C TYR A 244 -2.79 11.87 18.88
N GLU A 245 -3.97 11.36 19.23
CA GLU A 245 -4.13 10.32 20.26
C GLU A 245 -4.87 9.08 19.74
N LYS A 246 -5.33 9.11 18.49
CA LYS A 246 -6.16 8.08 17.86
C LYS A 246 -5.42 7.37 16.72
N GLY A 247 -6.04 6.34 16.16
CA GLY A 247 -5.50 5.60 15.03
C GLY A 247 -4.21 4.85 15.39
N ASP A 248 -3.22 4.94 14.50
CA ASP A 248 -2.00 4.14 14.56
C ASP A 248 -0.87 4.78 15.38
N THR A 249 -1.16 5.75 16.26
CA THR A 249 -0.13 6.49 17.04
C THR A 249 0.79 5.58 17.84
N ALA A 250 0.27 4.52 18.46
CA ALA A 250 1.06 3.55 19.21
C ALA A 250 1.96 2.72 18.28
N GLU A 251 1.49 2.38 17.08
CA GLU A 251 2.24 1.57 16.12
C GLU A 251 3.33 2.41 15.43
N PHE A 252 3.00 3.64 15.03
CA PHE A 252 3.96 4.62 14.56
C PHE A 252 4.99 4.94 15.65
N GLY A 253 4.56 5.08 16.89
CA GLY A 253 5.44 5.32 18.03
C GLY A 253 6.53 4.26 18.22
N LYS A 254 6.18 2.97 18.09
CA LYS A 254 7.15 1.86 18.12
C LYS A 254 8.25 1.98 17.07
N LEU A 255 8.01 2.68 15.96
CA LEU A 255 9.06 2.98 14.97
C LEU A 255 10.10 3.94 15.55
N LEU A 256 9.67 4.94 16.33
CA LEU A 256 10.55 5.93 16.95
C LEU A 256 11.42 5.34 18.07
N GLU A 257 11.07 4.15 18.60
CA GLU A 257 11.94 3.38 19.50
C GLU A 257 13.25 2.94 18.84
N ARG A 258 13.29 2.85 17.50
CA ARG A 258 14.45 2.42 16.73
C ARG A 258 15.45 3.56 16.54
N VAL A 259 16.05 3.98 17.65
CA VAL A 259 17.02 5.09 17.70
C VAL A 259 18.27 4.81 16.86
N GLY A 260 18.88 5.87 16.34
CA GLY A 260 20.13 5.81 15.57
C GLY A 260 20.00 5.45 14.09
N LYS A 261 18.84 4.95 13.63
CA LYS A 261 18.55 4.81 12.19
C LYS A 261 17.92 6.10 11.65
N LYS A 262 18.40 6.58 10.50
CA LYS A 262 17.78 7.67 9.74
C LYS A 262 16.63 7.11 8.90
N TYR A 263 15.49 7.79 8.95
CA TYR A 263 14.28 7.44 8.20
C TYR A 263 13.81 8.63 7.38
N ARG A 264 13.06 8.34 6.31
CA ARG A 264 12.30 9.33 5.53
C ARG A 264 10.83 9.28 5.93
N PHE A 265 10.31 10.41 6.40
CA PHE A 265 8.93 10.56 6.82
C PHE A 265 8.17 11.34 5.77
N HIS A 266 7.08 10.79 5.27
CA HIS A 266 6.11 11.48 4.43
C HIS A 266 4.87 11.76 5.26
N CYS A 267 4.72 13.00 5.75
CA CYS A 267 3.54 13.43 6.50
C CYS A 267 2.55 14.07 5.52
N GLU A 268 1.36 13.50 5.43
CA GLU A 268 0.33 13.87 4.47
C GLU A 268 -0.99 14.15 5.19
N TRP A 269 -1.50 15.37 5.06
CA TRP A 269 -2.80 15.79 5.61
C TRP A 269 -3.85 15.85 4.51
N TYR A 270 -4.90 15.07 4.69
CA TYR A 270 -6.02 14.94 3.76
C TYR A 270 -7.28 15.63 4.29
N GLU A 271 -8.13 16.10 3.37
CA GLU A 271 -9.40 16.75 3.69
C GLU A 271 -10.39 15.93 4.47
#